data_AF-A0A438DX88-F1
#
_entry.id   AF-A0A438DX88-F1
#
_cell.length_a   1.000
_cell.length_b   1.000
_cell.length_c   1.000
_cell.angle_alpha   90.00
_cell.angle_beta   90.00
_cell.angle_gamma   90.00
#
_symmetry.space_group_name_H-M   'P 1'
#
loop_
_entity.id
_entity.type
_entity.pdbx_description
1 polymer ?
#
loop_
_entity_poly.entity_id
_entity_poly.type
_entity_poly.pdbx_seq_one_letter_code
_entity_poly.pdbx_strand_id
1 'polypeptide(L)'
;MEFSNSVPLDLMRFYNDGQNYESLIILVAIIAPNIPAKYEAHFGVPMSGAVVNCVNIRLNAPTIAFLLEHSSAAVVMVDQEFFPLAEEALKIWSDKSKNDFKPPLLIVIADESCDPKALEYALRKGVIEYEQFLETGDPEFAWKPPQDEWQSIALGYTSGTTASPKGVVLHHRGAYIMALTGALVWGMNEGAVYLWTLPMFHCNGWCFTWTLAALCGTNICLRQVETKAIYQAIANDGVTHLCAAPVVLNSIVNAPKSFRVTHTYGLSETYGPSTVCAWKPEWDELPPETQARLNARQGVQYIGLEGLDVVSTTDMKPVPADGTTIGEIVMRGNTVMKGYLKNPKANEETFANGWFHSGDLGVKHPDGYIQLKDRSKDIIISGGENISSVEVENAVYLHPAVLEASVVARPDDRWGNHLVLS
;
A
#
# COMPACT_ATOMS: atom_id res chain seq x y z
N MET A 1 -14.01 -29.91 28.74
CA MET A 1 -14.04 -29.84 27.26
C MET A 1 -12.75 -29.15 26.85
N GLU A 2 -11.75 -29.95 26.49
CA GLU A 2 -10.46 -29.44 26.01
C GLU A 2 -10.66 -28.87 24.61
N PHE A 3 -10.35 -27.58 24.44
CA PHE A 3 -10.25 -26.97 23.12
C PHE A 3 -8.97 -27.50 22.47
N SER A 4 -9.13 -28.42 21.53
CA SER A 4 -8.06 -28.87 20.65
C SER A 4 -7.51 -27.67 19.86
N ASN A 5 -6.27 -27.25 20.16
CA ASN A 5 -5.52 -26.17 19.48
C ASN A 5 -5.07 -26.53 18.04
N SER A 6 -5.80 -27.42 17.36
CA SER A 6 -5.54 -27.77 15.96
C SER A 6 -6.47 -26.97 15.05
N VAL A 7 -6.14 -25.71 14.80
CA VAL A 7 -6.65 -24.99 13.62
C VAL A 7 -6.17 -25.76 12.38
N PRO A 8 -7.02 -26.08 11.40
CA PRO A 8 -6.60 -26.88 10.25
C PRO A 8 -5.43 -26.23 9.52
N LEU A 9 -4.37 -27.01 9.28
CA LEU A 9 -3.24 -26.68 8.41
C LEU A 9 -3.66 -26.35 6.95
N ASP A 10 -4.94 -26.40 6.62
CA ASP A 10 -5.47 -26.21 5.27
C ASP A 10 -5.38 -24.75 4.76
N LEU A 11 -5.26 -23.75 5.65
CA LEU A 11 -4.93 -22.36 5.26
C LEU A 11 -3.49 -22.21 4.74
N MET A 12 -2.59 -23.11 5.17
CA MET A 12 -1.19 -23.16 4.73
C MET A 12 -0.96 -24.09 3.53
N ARG A 13 -1.87 -25.05 3.26
CA ARG A 13 -1.68 -26.03 2.17
C ARG A 13 -1.63 -25.39 0.79
N PHE A 14 -2.29 -24.25 0.56
CA PHE A 14 -2.24 -23.57 -0.73
C PHE A 14 -0.95 -22.75 -0.95
N TYR A 15 -0.13 -22.58 0.09
CA TYR A 15 1.25 -22.10 -0.06
C TYR A 15 2.16 -23.18 -0.66
N ASN A 16 1.76 -24.45 -0.57
CA ASN A 16 2.47 -25.64 -1.04
C ASN A 16 1.90 -26.26 -2.33
N ASP A 17 0.88 -25.66 -2.96
CA ASP A 17 0.65 -25.85 -4.39
C ASP A 17 1.73 -25.06 -5.17
N GLY A 18 2.98 -25.48 -4.92
CA GLY A 18 4.02 -25.34 -5.92
C GLY A 18 3.51 -25.95 -7.21
N GLN A 19 3.84 -25.32 -8.33
CA GLN A 19 3.44 -25.72 -9.69
C GLN A 19 2.04 -25.26 -10.10
N ASN A 20 1.84 -23.93 -10.28
CA ASN A 20 1.14 -23.35 -11.45
C ASN A 20 0.94 -21.83 -11.29
N TYR A 21 2.03 -21.07 -11.19
CA TYR A 21 2.00 -19.65 -11.60
C TYR A 21 1.82 -19.50 -13.14
N GLU A 22 1.68 -20.61 -13.87
CA GLU A 22 1.69 -20.73 -15.33
C GLU A 22 0.30 -20.67 -16.00
N SER A 23 -0.80 -20.55 -15.25
CA SER A 23 -2.02 -20.03 -15.89
C SER A 23 -1.69 -18.62 -16.38
N LEU A 24 -1.92 -18.30 -17.66
CA LEU A 24 -1.57 -17.01 -18.25
C LEU A 24 -2.28 -15.88 -17.48
N ILE A 25 -1.62 -15.33 -16.46
CA ILE A 25 -2.08 -14.13 -15.76
C ILE A 25 -1.72 -12.96 -16.67
N ILE A 26 -2.72 -12.40 -17.34
CA ILE A 26 -2.56 -11.17 -18.10
C ILE A 26 -2.44 -10.03 -17.08
N LEU A 27 -1.32 -9.32 -17.12
CA LEU A 27 -1.06 -8.16 -16.26
C LEU A 27 -1.26 -6.87 -17.06
N VAL A 28 -2.08 -5.98 -16.48
CA VAL A 28 -2.33 -4.64 -17.01
C VAL A 28 -1.64 -3.64 -16.10
N ALA A 29 -0.51 -3.11 -16.55
CA ALA A 29 0.22 -2.09 -15.83
C ALA A 29 -0.40 -0.71 -16.05
N ILE A 30 -0.52 0.09 -15.00
CA ILE A 30 -1.12 1.42 -15.06
C ILE A 30 -0.15 2.47 -14.51
N ILE A 31 0.31 3.36 -15.38
CA ILE A 31 1.22 4.47 -15.06
C ILE A 31 0.40 5.76 -15.11
N ALA A 32 -0.29 6.08 -14.02
CA ALA A 32 -1.17 7.24 -13.96
C ALA A 32 -1.28 7.80 -12.52
N PRO A 33 -1.58 9.11 -12.38
CA PRO A 33 -1.96 9.71 -11.10
C PRO A 33 -3.35 9.20 -10.64
N ASN A 34 -3.94 9.83 -9.63
CA ASN A 34 -5.31 9.50 -9.21
C ASN A 34 -6.29 10.16 -10.18
N ILE A 35 -6.85 9.36 -11.09
CA ILE A 35 -7.78 9.79 -12.14
C ILE A 35 -8.90 8.75 -12.31
N PRO A 36 -10.07 9.13 -12.86
CA PRO A 36 -11.20 8.22 -13.07
C PRO A 36 -10.82 6.92 -13.81
N ALA A 37 -10.11 6.99 -14.92
CA ALA A 37 -9.66 5.82 -15.69
C ALA A 37 -8.87 4.79 -14.85
N LYS A 38 -8.09 5.27 -13.87
CA LYS A 38 -7.36 4.37 -12.96
C LYS A 38 -8.30 3.69 -11.97
N TYR A 39 -9.33 4.40 -11.48
CA TYR A 39 -10.37 3.81 -10.64
C TYR A 39 -11.16 2.75 -11.41
N GLU A 40 -11.60 3.07 -12.64
CA GLU A 40 -12.31 2.15 -13.54
C GLU A 40 -11.50 0.88 -13.79
N ALA A 41 -10.19 1.01 -14.01
CA ALA A 41 -9.31 -0.13 -14.21
C ALA A 41 -9.18 -1.07 -13.00
N HIS A 42 -9.47 -0.63 -11.76
CA HIS A 42 -9.57 -1.54 -10.60
C HIS A 42 -10.76 -2.50 -10.69
N PHE A 43 -11.70 -2.27 -11.62
CA PHE A 43 -12.84 -3.14 -11.89
C PHE A 43 -12.73 -3.78 -13.27
N GLY A 44 -12.54 -2.99 -14.34
CA GLY A 44 -12.52 -3.48 -15.71
C GLY A 44 -11.44 -4.55 -15.95
N VAL A 45 -10.25 -4.37 -15.37
CA VAL A 45 -9.15 -5.34 -15.51
C VAL A 45 -9.47 -6.66 -14.79
N PRO A 46 -9.84 -6.69 -13.50
CA PRO A 46 -10.30 -7.93 -12.87
C PRO A 46 -11.52 -8.57 -13.53
N MET A 47 -12.49 -7.78 -14.00
CA MET A 47 -13.69 -8.29 -14.69
C MET A 47 -13.37 -8.95 -16.03
N SER A 48 -12.26 -8.61 -16.68
CA SER A 48 -11.74 -9.33 -17.86
C SER A 48 -10.92 -10.58 -17.50
N GLY A 49 -10.76 -10.90 -16.22
CA GLY A 49 -9.91 -11.99 -15.73
C GLY A 49 -8.41 -11.65 -15.67
N ALA A 50 -8.05 -10.38 -15.84
CA ALA A 50 -6.67 -9.90 -15.77
C ALA A 50 -6.35 -9.33 -14.37
N VAL A 51 -5.07 -9.04 -14.12
CA VAL A 51 -4.59 -8.52 -12.83
C VAL A 51 -4.14 -7.07 -12.99
N VAL A 52 -4.64 -6.20 -12.11
CA VAL A 52 -4.27 -4.78 -12.12
C VAL A 52 -2.89 -4.58 -11.49
N ASN A 53 -2.00 -3.86 -12.17
CA ASN A 53 -0.68 -3.52 -11.66
C ASN A 53 -0.46 -2.00 -11.69
N CYS A 54 -0.85 -1.32 -10.61
CA CYS A 54 -0.64 0.12 -10.50
C CYS A 54 0.85 0.43 -10.23
N VAL A 55 1.47 1.19 -11.13
CA VAL A 55 2.88 1.57 -11.08
C VAL A 55 3.02 2.94 -10.41
N ASN A 56 4.03 3.09 -9.56
CA ASN A 56 4.36 4.35 -8.93
C ASN A 56 5.01 5.30 -9.95
N ILE A 57 4.27 6.36 -10.32
CA ILE A 57 4.68 7.39 -11.27
C ILE A 57 5.88 8.25 -10.81
N ARG A 58 6.30 8.12 -9.54
CA ARG A 58 7.45 8.84 -8.98
C ARG A 58 8.78 8.10 -9.22
N LEU A 59 8.72 6.89 -9.80
CA LEU A 59 9.90 6.10 -10.11
C LEU A 59 10.53 6.52 -11.44
N ASN A 60 11.84 6.29 -11.56
CA ASN A 60 12.56 6.53 -12.81
C ASN A 60 12.32 5.41 -13.85
N ALA A 61 12.62 5.70 -15.12
CA ALA A 61 12.41 4.77 -16.23
C ALA A 61 13.11 3.40 -16.05
N PRO A 62 14.38 3.30 -15.58
CA PRO A 62 15.01 1.99 -15.35
C PRO A 62 14.26 1.12 -14.33
N THR A 63 13.73 1.74 -13.27
CA THR A 63 12.98 1.00 -12.26
C THR A 63 11.64 0.56 -12.82
N ILE A 64 10.92 1.43 -13.54
CA ILE A 64 9.67 1.06 -14.22
C ILE A 64 9.92 -0.06 -15.23
N ALA A 65 11.01 -0.01 -16.00
CA ALA A 65 11.39 -1.06 -16.95
C ALA A 65 11.55 -2.41 -16.25
N PHE A 66 12.25 -2.44 -15.11
CA PHE A 66 12.35 -3.66 -14.28
C PHE A 66 10.99 -4.18 -13.84
N LEU A 67 10.07 -3.31 -13.39
CA LEU A 67 8.74 -3.70 -12.94
C LEU A 67 7.91 -4.32 -14.08
N LEU A 68 7.93 -3.69 -15.25
CA LEU A 68 7.21 -4.15 -16.44
C LEU A 68 7.76 -5.48 -16.97
N GLU A 69 9.09 -5.63 -17.01
CA GLU A 69 9.76 -6.88 -17.39
C GLU A 69 9.47 -8.01 -16.40
N HIS A 70 9.65 -7.73 -15.11
CA HIS A 70 9.49 -8.73 -14.04
C HIS A 70 8.04 -9.21 -13.94
N SER A 71 7.07 -8.30 -14.10
CA SER A 71 5.65 -8.63 -14.18
C SER A 71 5.27 -9.26 -15.52
N SER A 72 6.07 -9.06 -16.57
CA SER A 72 5.74 -9.47 -17.94
C SER A 72 4.42 -8.84 -18.38
N ALA A 73 4.28 -7.53 -18.15
CA ALA A 73 3.07 -6.76 -18.45
C ALA A 73 2.65 -6.93 -19.92
N ALA A 74 1.39 -7.29 -20.14
CA ALA A 74 0.82 -7.53 -21.46
C ALA A 74 0.13 -6.28 -22.04
N VAL A 75 -0.35 -5.40 -21.15
CA VAL A 75 -0.96 -4.11 -21.48
C VAL A 75 -0.34 -3.06 -20.57
N VAL A 76 -0.07 -1.87 -21.11
CA VAL A 76 0.36 -0.70 -20.36
C VAL A 76 -0.60 0.44 -20.68
N MET A 77 -1.39 0.84 -19.68
CA MET A 77 -2.18 2.05 -19.68
C MET A 77 -1.35 3.18 -19.07
N VAL A 78 -1.23 4.31 -19.75
CA VAL A 78 -0.39 5.42 -19.30
C VAL A 78 -1.10 6.74 -19.48
N ASP A 79 -1.09 7.57 -18.44
CA ASP A 79 -1.55 8.94 -18.50
C ASP A 79 -0.66 9.77 -19.45
N GLN A 80 -1.27 10.64 -20.28
CA GLN A 80 -0.55 11.39 -21.31
C GLN A 80 0.69 12.15 -20.78
N GLU A 81 0.65 12.66 -19.54
CA GLU A 81 1.76 13.38 -18.92
C GLU A 81 2.98 12.48 -18.70
N PHE A 82 2.74 11.19 -18.45
CA PHE A 82 3.76 10.18 -18.15
C PHE A 82 4.12 9.31 -19.37
N PHE A 83 3.57 9.60 -20.55
CA PHE A 83 3.87 8.85 -21.76
C PHE A 83 5.38 8.78 -22.10
N PRO A 84 6.16 9.89 -22.03
CA PRO A 84 7.60 9.83 -22.29
C PRO A 84 8.36 8.91 -21.32
N LEU A 85 7.95 8.89 -20.04
CA LEU A 85 8.53 8.02 -19.02
C LEU A 85 8.26 6.54 -19.33
N ALA A 86 7.04 6.22 -19.74
CA ALA A 86 6.68 4.86 -20.15
C ALA A 86 7.41 4.43 -21.43
N GLU A 87 7.53 5.33 -22.43
CA GLU A 87 8.28 5.06 -23.66
C GLU A 87 9.76 4.74 -23.36
N GLU A 88 10.40 5.51 -22.48
CA GLU A 88 11.77 5.26 -22.05
C GLU A 88 11.92 3.91 -21.34
N ALA A 89 10.99 3.59 -20.41
CA ALA A 89 11.00 2.32 -19.69
C ALA A 89 10.83 1.11 -20.63
N LEU A 90 9.93 1.20 -21.61
CA LEU A 90 9.71 0.14 -22.60
C LEU A 90 10.91 -0.03 -23.53
N LYS A 91 11.60 1.05 -23.88
CA LYS A 91 12.86 0.99 -24.62
C LYS A 91 13.93 0.25 -23.83
N ILE A 92 14.12 0.57 -22.56
CA ILE A 92 15.08 -0.11 -21.67
C ILE A 92 14.76 -1.61 -21.59
N TRP A 93 13.48 -1.96 -21.42
CA TRP A 93 13.05 -3.37 -21.40
C TRP A 93 13.35 -4.05 -22.73
N SER A 94 12.97 -3.45 -23.87
CA SER A 94 13.24 -3.97 -25.20
C SER A 94 14.74 -4.21 -25.45
N ASP A 95 15.58 -3.23 -25.12
CA ASP A 95 17.05 -3.31 -25.30
C ASP A 95 17.67 -4.44 -24.46
N LYS A 96 17.12 -4.68 -23.27
CA LYS A 96 17.57 -5.75 -22.36
C LYS A 96 17.10 -7.14 -22.82
N SER A 97 15.84 -7.27 -23.22
CA SER A 97 15.22 -8.56 -23.61
C SER A 97 15.53 -8.98 -25.05
N LYS A 98 16.05 -8.09 -25.89
CA LYS A 98 16.45 -8.36 -27.29
C LYS A 98 15.35 -9.11 -28.05
N ASN A 99 15.63 -10.33 -28.53
CA ASN A 99 14.71 -11.11 -29.37
C ASN A 99 13.52 -11.70 -28.61
N ASP A 100 13.55 -11.71 -27.27
CA ASP A 100 12.47 -12.24 -26.44
C ASP A 100 11.44 -11.17 -26.04
N PHE A 101 11.67 -9.91 -26.44
CA PHE A 101 10.75 -8.82 -26.13
C PHE A 101 9.44 -8.95 -26.92
N LYS A 102 8.33 -9.02 -26.18
CA LYS A 102 6.98 -8.91 -26.73
C LYS A 102 6.41 -7.56 -26.29
N PRO A 103 6.20 -6.60 -27.20
CA PRO A 103 5.71 -5.29 -26.82
C PRO A 103 4.29 -5.42 -26.22
N PRO A 104 4.01 -4.75 -25.09
CA PRO A 104 2.66 -4.70 -24.56
C PRO A 104 1.74 -3.87 -25.47
N LEU A 105 0.43 -4.12 -25.38
CA LEU A 105 -0.55 -3.18 -25.91
C LEU A 105 -0.44 -1.86 -25.14
N LEU A 106 -0.25 -0.76 -25.86
CA LEU A 106 -0.15 0.58 -25.28
C LEU A 106 -1.45 1.35 -25.43
N ILE A 107 -1.92 1.89 -24.31
CA ILE A 107 -3.12 2.72 -24.23
C ILE A 107 -2.74 4.02 -23.53
N VAL A 108 -2.99 5.17 -24.17
CA VAL A 108 -2.76 6.49 -23.58
C VAL A 108 -4.08 7.06 -23.05
N ILE A 109 -4.07 7.54 -21.80
CA ILE A 109 -5.22 8.16 -21.15
C ILE A 109 -5.12 9.67 -21.37
N ALA A 110 -6.08 10.22 -22.09
CA ALA A 110 -6.17 11.66 -22.29
C ALA A 110 -6.78 12.36 -21.08
N ASP A 111 -6.34 13.59 -20.81
CA ASP A 111 -6.92 14.47 -19.80
C ASP A 111 -6.88 15.92 -20.29
N GLU A 112 -8.02 16.59 -20.24
CA GLU A 112 -8.16 17.97 -20.73
C GLU A 112 -7.33 18.99 -19.93
N SER A 113 -6.94 18.66 -18.70
CA SER A 113 -6.10 19.50 -17.85
C SER A 113 -4.61 19.42 -18.18
N CYS A 114 -4.20 18.51 -19.07
CA CYS A 114 -2.81 18.28 -19.44
C CYS A 114 -2.44 18.94 -20.79
N ASP A 115 -1.13 19.15 -21.03
CA ASP A 115 -0.64 19.65 -22.32
C ASP A 115 -1.01 18.67 -23.45
N PRO A 116 -1.79 19.09 -24.47
CA PRO A 116 -2.21 18.22 -25.57
C PRO A 116 -1.05 17.66 -26.39
N LYS A 117 0.13 18.30 -26.37
CA LYS A 117 1.30 17.84 -27.15
C LYS A 117 1.75 16.43 -26.77
N ALA A 118 1.62 16.05 -25.51
CA ALA A 118 2.01 14.73 -25.04
C ALA A 118 1.08 13.65 -25.63
N LEU A 119 -0.23 13.92 -25.65
CA LEU A 119 -1.22 13.09 -26.31
C LEU A 119 -0.97 13.01 -27.82
N GLU A 120 -0.80 14.13 -28.51
CA GLU A 120 -0.50 14.16 -29.95
C GLU A 120 0.78 13.39 -30.31
N TYR A 121 1.79 13.43 -29.43
CA TYR A 121 3.00 12.64 -29.60
C TYR A 121 2.72 11.14 -29.47
N ALA A 122 1.99 10.72 -28.44
CA ALA A 122 1.60 9.32 -28.23
C ALA A 122 0.78 8.78 -29.42
N LEU A 123 -0.22 9.52 -29.90
CA LEU A 123 -1.06 9.11 -31.04
C LEU A 123 -0.25 8.97 -32.33
N ARG A 124 0.72 9.86 -32.58
CA ARG A 124 1.63 9.74 -33.74
C ARG A 124 2.53 8.50 -33.68
N LYS A 125 2.73 7.92 -32.49
CA LYS A 125 3.42 6.64 -32.30
C LYS A 125 2.51 5.42 -32.49
N GLY A 126 1.24 5.62 -32.84
CA GLY A 126 0.27 4.56 -33.07
C GLY A 126 -0.32 3.97 -31.78
N VAL A 127 -0.23 4.72 -30.67
CA VAL A 127 -0.82 4.34 -29.38
C VAL A 127 -2.32 4.59 -29.42
N ILE A 128 -3.10 3.69 -28.83
CA ILE A 128 -4.57 3.80 -28.79
C ILE A 128 -4.96 4.73 -27.65
N GLU A 129 -5.89 5.65 -27.90
CA GLU A 129 -6.45 6.51 -26.85
C GLU A 129 -7.46 5.72 -25.99
N TYR A 130 -7.52 5.99 -24.69
CA TYR A 130 -8.32 5.24 -23.73
C TYR A 130 -9.82 5.21 -24.04
N GLU A 131 -10.45 6.35 -24.28
CA GLU A 131 -11.87 6.42 -24.62
C GLU A 131 -12.16 5.72 -25.95
N GLN A 132 -11.28 5.88 -26.95
CA GLN A 132 -11.37 5.13 -28.22
C GLN A 132 -11.22 3.62 -28.02
N PHE A 133 -10.38 3.19 -27.08
CA PHE A 133 -10.26 1.78 -26.71
C PHE A 133 -11.55 1.27 -26.06
N LEU A 134 -12.16 2.04 -25.16
CA LEU A 134 -13.42 1.67 -24.51
C LEU A 134 -14.56 1.51 -25.52
N GLU A 135 -14.63 2.34 -26.57
CA GLU A 135 -15.62 2.20 -27.66
C GLU A 135 -15.56 0.84 -28.39
N THR A 136 -14.45 0.12 -28.30
CA THR A 136 -14.31 -1.22 -28.89
C THR A 136 -14.88 -2.34 -28.00
N GLY A 137 -15.20 -2.03 -26.75
CA GLY A 137 -15.76 -2.98 -25.79
C GLY A 137 -17.20 -3.37 -26.09
N ASP A 138 -17.58 -4.59 -25.70
CA ASP A 138 -18.97 -5.03 -25.72
C ASP A 138 -19.69 -4.50 -24.46
N PRO A 139 -20.68 -3.60 -24.57
CA PRO A 139 -21.42 -3.09 -23.40
C PRO A 139 -22.22 -4.19 -22.70
N GLU A 140 -22.51 -5.30 -23.39
CA GLU A 140 -23.22 -6.46 -22.86
C GLU A 140 -22.26 -7.60 -22.48
N PHE A 141 -20.96 -7.31 -22.32
CA PHE A 141 -19.97 -8.30 -21.94
C PHE A 141 -20.38 -9.01 -20.64
N ALA A 142 -20.69 -10.30 -20.76
CA ALA A 142 -21.08 -11.15 -19.64
C ALA A 142 -19.84 -11.55 -18.81
N TRP A 143 -19.33 -10.60 -18.02
CA TRP A 143 -18.21 -10.83 -17.13
C TRP A 143 -18.50 -12.00 -16.18
N LYS A 144 -17.45 -12.72 -15.80
CA LYS A 144 -17.54 -13.88 -14.90
C LYS A 144 -16.77 -13.58 -13.63
N PRO A 145 -17.33 -13.88 -12.44
CA PRO A 145 -16.57 -13.81 -11.20
C PRO A 145 -15.38 -14.77 -11.24
N PRO A 146 -14.35 -14.52 -10.40
CA PRO A 146 -13.24 -15.45 -10.27
C PRO A 146 -13.77 -16.84 -9.88
N GLN A 147 -13.19 -17.88 -10.47
CA GLN A 147 -13.55 -19.28 -10.18
C GLN A 147 -13.16 -19.65 -8.75
N ASP A 148 -12.12 -19.00 -8.23
CA ASP A 148 -11.64 -19.13 -6.87
C ASP A 148 -11.27 -17.75 -6.34
N GLU A 149 -11.76 -17.41 -5.15
CA GLU A 149 -11.48 -16.14 -4.48
C GLU A 149 -9.98 -15.93 -4.16
N TRP A 150 -9.15 -16.98 -4.23
CA TRP A 150 -7.69 -16.90 -4.15
C TRP A 150 -7.01 -16.54 -5.48
N GLN A 151 -7.75 -16.40 -6.57
CA GLN A 151 -7.21 -15.86 -7.82
C GLN A 151 -6.68 -14.43 -7.57
N SER A 152 -5.61 -14.10 -8.27
CA SER A 152 -4.95 -12.82 -8.11
C SER A 152 -5.85 -11.71 -8.66
N ILE A 153 -5.98 -10.60 -7.94
CA ILE A 153 -6.73 -9.41 -8.38
C ILE A 153 -5.80 -8.25 -8.71
N ALA A 154 -4.71 -8.11 -7.95
CA ALA A 154 -3.77 -7.02 -8.09
C ALA A 154 -2.32 -7.46 -7.84
N LEU A 155 -1.38 -6.75 -8.47
CA LEU A 155 0.04 -6.83 -8.22
C LEU A 155 0.53 -5.43 -7.82
N GLY A 156 1.11 -5.30 -6.63
CA GLY A 156 1.83 -4.11 -6.20
C GLY A 156 3.33 -4.36 -6.20
N TYR A 157 4.16 -3.33 -6.24
CA TYR A 157 5.58 -3.49 -5.97
C TYR A 157 6.01 -2.64 -4.78
N THR A 158 6.79 -3.27 -3.91
CA THR A 158 7.40 -2.62 -2.75
C THR A 158 8.91 -2.54 -2.95
N SER A 159 9.48 -1.37 -2.69
CA SER A 159 10.91 -1.23 -2.50
C SER A 159 11.23 -1.69 -1.08
N GLY A 160 11.42 -3.00 -0.89
CA GLY A 160 12.01 -3.49 0.35
C GLY A 160 13.43 -2.93 0.52
N THR A 161 14.01 -3.10 1.71
CA THR A 161 15.42 -2.73 2.01
C THR A 161 16.46 -3.52 1.20
N THR A 162 16.03 -4.45 0.35
CA THR A 162 16.87 -5.19 -0.59
C THR A 162 16.92 -4.42 -1.90
N ALA A 163 18.08 -4.32 -2.54
CA ALA A 163 18.33 -3.45 -3.70
C ALA A 163 17.38 -3.57 -4.91
N SER A 164 16.50 -4.58 -4.97
CA SER A 164 15.50 -4.75 -6.04
C SER A 164 14.06 -4.80 -5.48
N PRO A 165 13.09 -4.12 -6.13
CA PRO A 165 11.68 -4.18 -5.74
C PRO A 165 11.10 -5.59 -5.77
N LYS A 166 10.17 -5.89 -4.86
CA LYS A 166 9.46 -7.18 -4.80
C LYS A 166 8.00 -7.00 -5.21
N GLY A 167 7.48 -7.89 -6.05
CA GLY A 167 6.09 -7.85 -6.52
C GLY A 167 5.15 -8.55 -5.53
N VAL A 168 4.32 -7.81 -4.82
CA VAL A 168 3.32 -8.30 -3.86
C VAL A 168 2.07 -8.76 -4.61
N VAL A 169 1.75 -10.06 -4.55
CA VAL A 169 0.61 -10.65 -5.24
C VAL A 169 -0.61 -10.68 -4.31
N LEU A 170 -1.67 -9.95 -4.68
CA LEU A 170 -2.92 -9.83 -3.93
C LEU A 170 -4.04 -10.64 -4.60
N HIS A 171 -5.04 -11.07 -3.82
CA HIS A 171 -6.13 -11.95 -4.25
C HIS A 171 -7.52 -11.35 -3.96
N HIS A 172 -8.53 -11.83 -4.68
CA HIS A 172 -9.91 -11.33 -4.58
C HIS A 172 -10.50 -11.41 -3.17
N ARG A 173 -10.27 -12.52 -2.44
CA ARG A 173 -10.76 -12.71 -1.07
C ARG A 173 -10.27 -11.61 -0.12
N GLY A 174 -8.98 -11.30 -0.17
CA GLY A 174 -8.39 -10.29 0.70
C GLY A 174 -8.86 -8.89 0.33
N ALA A 175 -8.95 -8.57 -0.96
CA ALA A 175 -9.50 -7.31 -1.43
C ALA A 175 -10.96 -7.12 -1.00
N TYR A 176 -11.80 -8.16 -1.11
CA TYR A 176 -13.19 -8.12 -0.68
C TYR A 176 -13.34 -7.90 0.83
N ILE A 177 -12.61 -8.67 1.64
CA ILE A 177 -12.64 -8.53 3.10
C ILE A 177 -12.11 -7.16 3.53
N MET A 178 -11.04 -6.67 2.91
CA MET A 178 -10.48 -5.35 3.22
C MET A 178 -11.38 -4.21 2.79
N ALA A 179 -12.10 -4.33 1.67
CA ALA A 179 -13.07 -3.32 1.25
C ALA A 179 -14.15 -3.11 2.33
N LEU A 180 -14.70 -4.21 2.86
CA LEU A 180 -15.72 -4.16 3.91
C LEU A 180 -15.14 -3.75 5.27
N THR A 181 -13.95 -4.26 5.61
CA THR A 181 -13.26 -3.93 6.86
C THR A 181 -12.91 -2.45 6.91
N GLY A 182 -12.40 -1.88 5.80
CA GLY A 182 -12.07 -0.47 5.69
C GLY A 182 -13.28 0.42 5.95
N ALA A 183 -14.44 0.11 5.35
CA ALA A 183 -15.68 0.84 5.61
C ALA A 183 -16.05 0.86 7.10
N LEU A 184 -16.04 -0.31 7.75
CA LEU A 184 -16.41 -0.46 9.15
C LEU A 184 -15.44 0.27 10.09
N VAL A 185 -14.14 0.06 9.91
CA VAL A 185 -13.09 0.62 10.77
C VAL A 185 -13.03 2.14 10.67
N TRP A 186 -13.24 2.68 9.46
CA TRP A 186 -13.19 4.12 9.21
C TRP A 186 -14.55 4.81 9.42
N GLY A 187 -15.61 4.07 9.77
CA GLY A 187 -16.94 4.63 9.97
C GLY A 187 -17.54 5.24 8.71
N MET A 188 -17.18 4.70 7.54
CA MET A 188 -17.67 5.19 6.26
C MET A 188 -19.12 4.76 6.03
N ASN A 189 -19.96 5.71 5.62
CA ASN A 189 -21.36 5.47 5.33
C ASN A 189 -21.60 5.36 3.82
N GLU A 190 -22.77 4.83 3.45
CA GLU A 190 -23.26 4.89 2.07
C GLU A 190 -23.23 6.35 1.55
N GLY A 191 -22.78 6.54 0.32
CA GLY A 191 -22.64 7.85 -0.30
C GLY A 191 -21.44 8.67 0.21
N ALA A 192 -20.46 8.05 0.87
CA ALA A 192 -19.24 8.74 1.29
C ALA A 192 -18.56 9.48 0.12
N VAL A 193 -18.18 10.74 0.33
CA VAL A 193 -17.41 11.54 -0.63
C VAL A 193 -15.94 11.46 -0.23
N TYR A 194 -15.14 10.77 -1.04
CA TYR A 194 -13.75 10.47 -0.72
C TYR A 194 -12.80 11.24 -1.62
N LEU A 195 -11.83 11.93 -1.01
CA LEU A 195 -10.79 12.67 -1.71
C LEU A 195 -9.51 11.83 -1.83
N TRP A 196 -9.08 11.61 -3.07
CA TRP A 196 -7.90 10.81 -3.40
C TRP A 196 -6.59 11.59 -3.21
N THR A 197 -6.19 11.78 -1.95
CA THR A 197 -4.86 12.29 -1.57
C THR A 197 -3.81 11.20 -1.44
N LEU A 198 -4.22 9.97 -1.13
CA LEU A 198 -3.36 8.79 -1.17
C LEU A 198 -3.30 8.26 -2.62
N PRO A 199 -2.12 7.98 -3.17
CA PRO A 199 -2.04 7.43 -4.51
C PRO A 199 -2.65 6.03 -4.62
N MET A 200 -3.46 5.77 -5.65
CA MET A 200 -4.03 4.45 -5.94
C MET A 200 -2.96 3.41 -6.28
N PHE A 201 -1.71 3.80 -6.60
CA PHE A 201 -0.60 2.85 -6.75
C PHE A 201 -0.05 2.34 -5.40
N HIS A 202 -0.46 2.93 -4.28
CA HIS A 202 -0.07 2.50 -2.94
C HIS A 202 -1.16 1.60 -2.35
N CYS A 203 -0.93 0.28 -2.37
CA CYS A 203 -1.87 -0.75 -1.93
C CYS A 203 -3.28 -0.60 -2.55
N ASN A 204 -3.38 -0.26 -3.83
CA ASN A 204 -4.65 -0.01 -4.53
C ASN A 204 -5.50 1.08 -3.84
N GLY A 205 -4.84 2.09 -3.27
CA GLY A 205 -5.49 3.12 -2.46
C GLY A 205 -5.98 2.59 -1.12
N TRP A 206 -5.19 1.73 -0.46
CA TRP A 206 -5.58 1.01 0.77
C TRP A 206 -6.89 0.23 0.61
N CYS A 207 -7.15 -0.31 -0.59
CA CYS A 207 -8.40 -0.94 -1.00
C CYS A 207 -9.64 -0.02 -0.99
N PHE A 208 -9.52 1.29 -0.77
CA PHE A 208 -10.67 2.20 -0.83
C PHE A 208 -11.27 2.31 -2.23
N THR A 209 -10.55 1.90 -3.27
CA THR A 209 -11.10 1.80 -4.62
C THR A 209 -12.30 0.85 -4.65
N TRP A 210 -12.17 -0.32 -4.01
CA TRP A 210 -13.25 -1.29 -3.87
C TRP A 210 -14.21 -0.94 -2.72
N THR A 211 -13.73 -0.36 -1.62
CA THR A 211 -14.61 0.12 -0.52
C THR A 211 -15.64 1.12 -1.00
N LEU A 212 -15.23 2.11 -1.81
CA LEU A 212 -16.13 3.17 -2.25
C LEU A 212 -17.19 2.64 -3.20
N ALA A 213 -16.86 1.70 -4.09
CA ALA A 213 -17.86 1.02 -4.89
C ALA A 213 -18.89 0.26 -4.03
N ALA A 214 -18.43 -0.43 -2.98
CA ALA A 214 -19.33 -1.14 -2.06
C ALA A 214 -20.26 -0.21 -1.26
N LEU A 215 -19.89 1.06 -1.10
CA LEU A 215 -20.66 2.08 -0.39
C LEU A 215 -21.39 3.07 -1.30
N CYS A 216 -21.42 2.86 -2.62
CA CYS A 216 -21.96 3.84 -3.56
C CYS A 216 -21.33 5.24 -3.39
N GLY A 217 -20.02 5.26 -3.07
CA GLY A 217 -19.28 6.48 -2.74
C GLY A 217 -18.91 7.32 -3.96
N THR A 218 -18.69 8.61 -3.72
CA THR A 218 -18.19 9.56 -4.71
C THR A 218 -16.68 9.67 -4.61
N ASN A 219 -16.01 9.62 -5.76
CA ASN A 219 -14.55 9.68 -5.87
C ASN A 219 -14.12 11.06 -6.37
N ILE A 220 -13.45 11.84 -5.52
CA ILE A 220 -12.84 13.13 -5.92
C ILE A 220 -11.36 12.88 -6.21
N CYS A 221 -11.01 12.81 -7.49
CA CYS A 221 -9.66 12.52 -7.96
C CYS A 221 -8.80 13.78 -8.04
N LEU A 222 -7.59 13.72 -7.49
CA LEU A 222 -6.59 14.78 -7.63
C LEU A 222 -5.39 14.25 -8.41
N ARG A 223 -5.11 14.88 -9.56
CA ARG A 223 -3.87 14.59 -10.32
C ARG A 223 -2.63 14.92 -9.49
N GLN A 224 -2.68 16.04 -8.79
CA GLN A 224 -1.64 16.52 -7.87
C GLN A 224 -2.26 16.90 -6.53
N VAL A 225 -1.57 16.54 -5.45
CA VAL A 225 -2.05 16.78 -4.08
C VAL A 225 -1.51 18.12 -3.60
N GLU A 226 -2.39 19.11 -3.58
CA GLU A 226 -2.08 20.46 -3.10
C GLU A 226 -3.03 20.86 -1.97
N THR A 227 -2.52 21.57 -0.97
CA THR A 227 -3.29 22.05 0.19
C THR A 227 -4.53 22.84 -0.23
N LYS A 228 -4.41 23.72 -1.23
CA LYS A 228 -5.52 24.51 -1.74
C LYS A 228 -6.62 23.62 -2.32
N ALA A 229 -6.26 22.62 -3.13
CA ALA A 229 -7.21 21.69 -3.72
C ALA A 229 -7.92 20.86 -2.65
N ILE A 230 -7.21 20.45 -1.59
CA ILE A 230 -7.82 19.74 -0.45
C ILE A 230 -8.87 20.61 0.24
N TYR A 231 -8.53 21.85 0.62
CA TYR A 231 -9.48 22.75 1.27
C TYR A 231 -10.68 23.10 0.37
N GLN A 232 -10.44 23.27 -0.94
CA GLN A 232 -11.52 23.50 -1.91
C GLN A 232 -12.46 22.30 -2.02
N ALA A 233 -11.93 21.08 -2.10
CA ALA A 233 -12.75 19.88 -2.17
C ALA A 233 -13.57 19.67 -0.88
N ILE A 234 -12.98 19.94 0.29
CA ILE A 234 -13.70 19.93 1.58
C ILE A 234 -14.84 20.97 1.57
N ALA A 235 -14.58 22.19 1.10
CA ALA A 235 -15.54 23.28 1.15
C ALA A 235 -16.65 23.16 0.09
N ASN A 236 -16.32 22.70 -1.12
CA ASN A 236 -17.20 22.78 -2.29
C ASN A 236 -17.85 21.43 -2.62
N ASP A 237 -17.12 20.33 -2.43
CA ASP A 237 -17.54 19.00 -2.87
C ASP A 237 -18.06 18.14 -1.70
N GLY A 238 -17.98 18.65 -0.46
CA GLY A 238 -18.50 17.97 0.72
C GLY A 238 -17.69 16.72 1.09
N VAL A 239 -16.37 16.72 0.85
CA VAL A 239 -15.48 15.61 1.20
C VAL A 239 -15.68 15.19 2.65
N THR A 240 -15.96 13.90 2.85
CA THR A 240 -16.15 13.30 4.17
C THR A 240 -14.94 12.50 4.64
N HIS A 241 -14.16 11.94 3.72
CA HIS A 241 -13.01 11.09 4.05
C HIS A 241 -11.83 11.35 3.09
N LEU A 242 -10.61 11.19 3.62
CA LEU A 242 -9.37 11.13 2.84
C LEU A 242 -8.34 10.32 3.63
N CYS A 243 -7.34 9.78 2.92
CA CYS A 243 -6.16 9.19 3.55
C CYS A 243 -4.90 9.95 3.12
N ALA A 244 -3.99 10.18 4.06
CA ALA A 244 -2.84 11.04 3.83
C ALA A 244 -1.63 10.50 4.58
N ALA A 245 -0.46 10.60 3.94
CA ALA A 245 0.81 10.47 4.63
C ALA A 245 1.01 11.67 5.57
N PRO A 246 1.87 11.58 6.60
CA PRO A 246 2.12 12.66 7.56
C PRO A 246 2.40 14.01 6.90
N VAL A 247 3.20 14.04 5.82
CA VAL A 247 3.52 15.28 5.07
C VAL A 247 2.26 16.00 4.54
N VAL A 248 1.27 15.24 4.05
CA VAL A 248 0.01 15.81 3.56
C VAL A 248 -0.84 16.29 4.74
N LEU A 249 -0.90 15.53 5.84
CA LEU A 249 -1.62 15.92 7.06
C LEU A 249 -1.04 17.20 7.68
N ASN A 250 0.29 17.35 7.70
CA ASN A 250 0.97 18.56 8.16
C ASN A 250 0.52 19.79 7.36
N SER A 251 0.31 19.63 6.06
CA SER A 251 -0.16 20.72 5.19
C SER A 251 -1.58 21.19 5.51
N ILE A 252 -2.38 20.35 6.18
CA ILE A 252 -3.76 20.63 6.59
C ILE A 252 -3.91 20.63 8.13
N VAL A 253 -2.83 20.89 8.87
CA VAL A 253 -2.83 20.91 10.35
C VAL A 253 -3.87 21.89 10.94
N ASN A 254 -4.23 22.92 10.18
CA ASN A 254 -5.25 23.91 10.55
C ASN A 254 -6.66 23.53 10.06
N ALA A 255 -6.89 22.27 9.68
CA ALA A 255 -8.22 21.78 9.33
C ALA A 255 -9.21 22.02 10.50
N PRO A 256 -10.52 22.17 10.20
CA PRO A 256 -11.53 22.36 11.24
C PRO A 256 -11.43 21.28 12.32
N LYS A 257 -11.64 21.65 13.59
CA LYS A 257 -11.61 20.72 14.74
C LYS A 257 -12.59 19.54 14.64
N SER A 258 -13.55 19.60 13.72
CA SER A 258 -14.47 18.50 13.42
C SER A 258 -13.79 17.35 12.66
N PHE A 259 -12.63 17.57 12.03
CA PHE A 259 -11.85 16.51 11.42
C PHE A 259 -11.24 15.63 12.50
N ARG A 260 -11.55 14.34 12.42
CA ARG A 260 -10.94 13.32 13.27
C ARG A 260 -9.77 12.71 12.54
N VAL A 261 -8.63 12.62 13.22
CA VAL A 261 -7.44 11.94 12.71
C VAL A 261 -7.36 10.57 13.36
N THR A 262 -7.37 9.53 12.52
CA THR A 262 -7.21 8.14 12.96
C THR A 262 -5.87 7.63 12.45
N HIS A 263 -5.01 7.18 13.36
CA HIS A 263 -3.75 6.55 12.98
C HIS A 263 -3.98 5.07 12.65
N THR A 264 -3.32 4.59 11.62
CA THR A 264 -3.42 3.21 11.15
C THR A 264 -2.06 2.73 10.65
N TYR A 265 -1.83 1.43 10.65
CA TYR A 265 -0.59 0.85 10.13
C TYR A 265 -0.87 -0.44 9.37
N GLY A 266 -0.03 -0.68 8.35
CA GLY A 266 0.00 -1.90 7.57
C GLY A 266 0.95 -1.75 6.39
N LEU A 267 1.01 -2.78 5.56
CA LEU A 267 1.99 -2.90 4.49
C LEU A 267 1.30 -3.18 3.14
N SER A 268 2.07 -3.15 2.06
CA SER A 268 1.56 -3.57 0.74
C SER A 268 1.10 -5.02 0.75
N GLU A 269 1.84 -5.84 1.49
CA GLU A 269 1.63 -7.26 1.76
C GLU A 269 0.35 -7.53 2.55
N THR A 270 -0.26 -6.51 3.15
CA THR A 270 -1.50 -6.61 3.90
C THR A 270 -2.61 -5.71 3.35
N TYR A 271 -2.57 -5.42 2.05
CA TYR A 271 -3.57 -4.59 1.35
C TYR A 271 -3.65 -3.14 1.87
N GLY A 272 -2.60 -2.68 2.58
CA GLY A 272 -2.61 -1.44 3.33
C GLY A 272 -2.90 -1.69 4.81
N PRO A 273 -3.69 -0.83 5.47
CA PRO A 273 -3.91 -0.88 6.91
C PRO A 273 -4.41 -2.22 7.45
N SER A 274 -3.77 -2.69 8.51
CA SER A 274 -4.11 -3.90 9.29
C SER A 274 -4.32 -3.63 10.77
N THR A 275 -3.98 -2.43 11.25
CA THR A 275 -4.21 -2.00 12.63
C THR A 275 -4.75 -0.57 12.68
N VAL A 276 -5.63 -0.27 13.63
CA VAL A 276 -6.23 1.06 13.84
C VAL A 276 -6.02 1.50 15.28
N CYS A 277 -5.67 2.76 15.47
CA CYS A 277 -5.81 3.40 16.77
C CYS A 277 -7.29 3.65 17.05
N ALA A 278 -7.97 2.63 17.58
CA ALA A 278 -9.37 2.75 17.96
C ALA A 278 -9.50 3.76 19.10
N TRP A 279 -10.28 4.83 18.90
CA TRP A 279 -10.48 5.80 19.96
C TRP A 279 -11.28 5.18 21.10
N LYS A 280 -10.83 5.38 22.35
CA LYS A 280 -11.58 4.95 23.53
C LYS A 280 -12.32 6.14 24.13
N PRO A 281 -13.63 6.03 24.45
CA PRO A 281 -14.39 7.16 25.00
C PRO A 281 -13.77 7.79 26.25
N GLU A 282 -13.13 7.00 27.10
CA GLU A 282 -12.42 7.50 28.29
C GLU A 282 -11.25 8.44 27.95
N TRP A 283 -10.77 8.47 26.71
CA TRP A 283 -9.72 9.40 26.27
C TRP A 283 -10.24 10.83 26.07
N ASP A 284 -11.56 11.02 25.88
CA ASP A 284 -12.17 12.34 25.71
C ASP A 284 -11.93 13.25 26.93
N GLU A 285 -11.78 12.65 28.11
CA GLU A 285 -11.56 13.35 29.38
C GLU A 285 -10.06 13.62 29.67
N LEU A 286 -9.15 13.07 28.86
CA LEU A 286 -7.71 13.23 29.07
C LEU A 286 -7.18 14.56 28.52
N PRO A 287 -6.05 15.08 29.04
CA PRO A 287 -5.40 16.27 28.47
C PRO A 287 -5.06 16.07 26.98
N PRO A 288 -5.15 17.12 26.12
CA PRO A 288 -4.91 17.00 24.68
C PRO A 288 -3.56 16.38 24.29
N GLU A 289 -2.51 16.64 25.05
CA GLU A 289 -1.18 16.04 24.83
C GLU A 289 -1.19 14.52 25.07
N THR A 290 -1.92 14.07 26.10
CA THR A 290 -2.08 12.65 26.39
C THR A 290 -2.93 11.97 25.33
N GLN A 291 -4.02 12.62 24.90
CA GLN A 291 -4.83 12.19 23.77
C GLN A 291 -3.99 11.98 22.50
N ALA A 292 -3.18 12.97 22.13
CA ALA A 292 -2.31 12.90 20.96
C ALA A 292 -1.30 11.73 21.07
N ARG A 293 -0.66 11.56 22.23
CA ARG A 293 0.27 10.46 22.48
C ARG A 293 -0.39 9.08 22.38
N LEU A 294 -1.62 8.93 22.86
CA LEU A 294 -2.37 7.69 22.75
C LEU A 294 -2.80 7.45 21.29
N ASN A 295 -3.29 8.49 20.60
CA ASN A 295 -3.69 8.42 19.20
C ASN A 295 -2.54 8.13 18.23
N ALA A 296 -1.30 8.44 18.64
CA ALA A 296 -0.10 8.16 17.85
C ALA A 296 0.29 6.67 17.79
N ARG A 297 -0.32 5.80 18.59
CA ARG A 297 -0.08 4.34 18.52
C ARG A 297 -0.71 3.74 17.26
N GLN A 298 -0.12 2.67 16.74
CA GLN A 298 -0.67 1.92 15.59
C GLN A 298 -1.93 1.12 15.94
N GLY A 299 -2.10 0.85 17.23
CA GLY A 299 -3.38 0.47 17.79
C GLY A 299 -3.66 -1.02 17.76
N VAL A 300 -4.91 -1.39 17.48
CA VAL A 300 -5.40 -2.77 17.57
C VAL A 300 -5.67 -3.34 16.18
N GLN A 301 -5.74 -4.66 16.12
CA GLN A 301 -6.01 -5.44 14.93
C GLN A 301 -7.31 -5.03 14.21
N TYR A 302 -7.26 -4.93 12.87
CA TYR A 302 -8.43 -4.82 12.01
C TYR A 302 -9.30 -6.09 12.08
N ILE A 303 -10.61 -5.94 12.02
CA ILE A 303 -11.55 -7.08 12.08
C ILE A 303 -11.38 -8.10 10.94
N GLY A 304 -10.83 -7.68 9.80
CA GLY A 304 -10.55 -8.57 8.65
C GLY A 304 -9.31 -9.46 8.81
N LEU A 305 -8.43 -9.15 9.77
CA LEU A 305 -7.23 -9.92 10.05
C LEU A 305 -7.56 -11.04 11.05
N GLU A 306 -6.95 -12.21 10.94
CA GLU A 306 -7.18 -13.33 11.86
C GLU A 306 -6.33 -13.20 13.13
N GLY A 307 -5.06 -12.84 12.99
CA GLY A 307 -4.13 -12.65 14.10
C GLY A 307 -3.17 -11.50 13.88
N LEU A 308 -2.87 -10.81 14.97
CA LEU A 308 -1.81 -9.81 15.12
C LEU A 308 -1.10 -10.07 16.45
N ASP A 309 0.23 -10.13 16.45
CA ASP A 309 0.99 -10.16 17.70
C ASP A 309 2.36 -9.48 17.53
N VAL A 310 3.03 -9.27 18.66
CA VAL A 310 4.44 -8.87 18.73
C VAL A 310 5.22 -10.04 19.33
N VAL A 311 6.17 -10.59 18.59
CA VAL A 311 6.90 -11.81 18.97
C VAL A 311 8.40 -11.58 19.06
N SER A 312 9.06 -12.33 19.94
CA SER A 312 10.51 -12.39 20.03
C SER A 312 11.12 -12.85 18.71
N THR A 313 12.11 -12.11 18.20
CA THR A 313 12.84 -12.42 16.96
C THR A 313 13.72 -13.66 17.07
N THR A 314 13.86 -14.24 18.27
CA THR A 314 14.76 -15.37 18.53
C THR A 314 14.04 -16.70 18.71
N ASP A 315 12.88 -16.70 19.38
CA ASP A 315 12.15 -17.93 19.73
C ASP A 315 10.67 -17.89 19.38
N MET A 316 10.21 -16.83 18.68
CA MET A 316 8.84 -16.67 18.17
C MET A 316 7.75 -16.66 19.24
N LYS A 317 8.11 -16.51 20.52
CA LYS A 317 7.11 -16.39 21.59
C LYS A 317 6.57 -14.95 21.66
N PRO A 318 5.28 -14.77 21.97
CA PRO A 318 4.71 -13.45 22.23
C PRO A 318 5.49 -12.69 23.31
N VAL A 319 5.76 -11.42 23.08
CA VAL A 319 6.35 -10.53 24.09
C VAL A 319 5.29 -10.13 25.14
N PRO A 320 5.69 -9.83 26.40
CA PRO A 320 4.77 -9.31 27.40
C PRO A 320 4.14 -7.98 26.96
N ALA A 321 2.90 -7.75 27.39
CA ALA A 321 2.17 -6.52 27.11
C ALA A 321 2.54 -5.40 28.11
N ASP A 322 3.81 -5.03 28.17
CA ASP A 322 4.36 -4.05 29.12
C ASP A 322 4.58 -2.65 28.53
N GLY A 323 4.41 -2.50 27.21
CA GLY A 323 4.67 -1.27 26.45
C GLY A 323 6.16 -0.97 26.23
N THR A 324 7.06 -1.90 26.58
CA THR A 324 8.52 -1.69 26.56
C THR A 324 9.32 -2.81 25.91
N THR A 325 8.88 -4.07 26.02
CA THR A 325 9.58 -5.22 25.44
C THR A 325 9.38 -5.23 23.92
N ILE A 326 10.49 -5.07 23.19
CA ILE A 326 10.48 -5.00 21.73
C ILE A 326 10.43 -6.41 21.13
N GLY A 327 9.61 -6.58 20.10
CA GLY A 327 9.58 -7.75 19.23
C GLY A 327 9.18 -7.39 17.81
N GLU A 328 9.12 -8.38 16.92
CA GLU A 328 8.62 -8.25 15.55
C GLU A 328 7.09 -8.29 15.53
N ILE A 329 6.48 -7.37 14.77
CA ILE A 329 5.05 -7.39 14.50
C ILE A 329 4.77 -8.47 13.45
N VAL A 330 3.91 -9.42 13.77
CA VAL A 330 3.51 -10.51 12.88
C VAL A 330 2.00 -10.50 12.64
N MET A 331 1.59 -10.87 11.43
CA MET A 331 0.19 -10.88 11.01
C MET A 331 -0.21 -12.24 10.45
N ARG A 332 -1.49 -12.60 10.55
CA ARG A 332 -2.05 -13.78 9.90
C ARG A 332 -3.50 -13.52 9.50
N GLY A 333 -3.92 -14.06 8.36
CA GLY A 333 -5.33 -14.09 7.98
C GLY A 333 -5.56 -13.85 6.49
N ASN A 334 -6.83 -13.66 6.13
CA ASN A 334 -7.26 -13.54 4.73
C ASN A 334 -6.87 -12.20 4.07
N THR A 335 -6.36 -11.25 4.86
CA THR A 335 -5.93 -9.92 4.41
C THR A 335 -4.40 -9.83 4.35
N VAL A 336 -3.73 -10.98 4.20
CA VAL A 336 -2.30 -11.10 3.91
C VAL A 336 -2.15 -11.53 2.44
N MET A 337 -1.14 -11.04 1.74
CA MET A 337 -0.82 -11.35 0.35
C MET A 337 -0.66 -12.87 0.11
N LYS A 338 -0.71 -13.28 -1.16
CA LYS A 338 -0.34 -14.65 -1.56
C LYS A 338 1.15 -14.94 -1.43
N GLY A 339 1.96 -13.89 -1.56
CA GLY A 339 3.42 -13.97 -1.60
C GLY A 339 4.01 -12.99 -2.62
N TYR A 340 5.33 -13.01 -2.71
CA TYR A 340 6.10 -12.26 -3.68
C TYR A 340 6.23 -13.02 -5.01
N LEU A 341 5.95 -12.33 -6.11
CA LEU A 341 6.06 -12.83 -7.48
C LEU A 341 7.51 -13.28 -7.76
N LYS A 342 7.66 -14.51 -8.28
CA LYS A 342 8.94 -15.10 -8.71
C LYS A 342 10.03 -15.12 -7.62
N ASN A 343 9.64 -15.16 -6.34
CA ASN A 343 10.60 -15.12 -5.23
C ASN A 343 10.31 -16.18 -4.13
N PRO A 344 10.52 -17.48 -4.42
CA PRO A 344 10.19 -18.57 -3.49
C PRO A 344 10.97 -18.48 -2.17
N LYS A 345 12.22 -18.01 -2.19
CA LYS A 345 13.02 -17.86 -0.98
C LYS A 345 12.43 -16.80 -0.04
N ALA A 346 12.12 -15.60 -0.55
CA ALA A 346 11.49 -14.57 0.27
C ALA A 346 10.12 -15.03 0.79
N ASN A 347 9.39 -15.82 0.00
CA ASN A 347 8.10 -16.38 0.37
C ASN A 347 8.20 -17.39 1.52
N GLU A 348 9.21 -18.26 1.53
CA GLU A 348 9.44 -19.19 2.63
C GLU A 348 9.80 -18.45 3.92
N GLU A 349 10.72 -17.48 3.84
CA GLU A 349 11.16 -16.67 4.99
C GLU A 349 10.01 -15.83 5.57
N THR A 350 9.23 -15.19 4.70
CA THR A 350 8.18 -14.24 5.11
C THR A 350 6.98 -14.93 5.75
N PHE A 351 6.73 -16.21 5.44
CA PHE A 351 5.58 -16.96 5.94
C PHE A 351 5.95 -18.07 6.95
N ALA A 352 7.17 -18.00 7.49
CA ALA A 352 7.65 -18.97 8.45
C ALA A 352 6.72 -19.07 9.67
N ASN A 353 6.64 -20.27 10.26
CA ASN A 353 5.93 -20.52 11.53
C ASN A 353 4.44 -20.16 11.56
N GLY A 354 3.76 -20.02 10.41
CA GLY A 354 2.32 -19.68 10.40
C GLY A 354 2.01 -18.20 10.42
N TRP A 355 3.02 -17.34 10.27
CA TRP A 355 2.86 -15.91 10.36
C TRP A 355 3.44 -15.23 9.14
N PHE A 356 2.81 -14.15 8.71
CA PHE A 356 3.47 -13.14 7.90
C PHE A 356 4.38 -12.28 8.79
N HIS A 357 5.66 -12.34 8.50
CA HIS A 357 6.72 -11.56 9.12
C HIS A 357 6.84 -10.19 8.46
N SER A 358 6.45 -9.13 9.17
CA SER A 358 6.48 -7.77 8.62
C SER A 358 7.90 -7.20 8.50
N GLY A 359 8.84 -7.68 9.32
CA GLY A 359 10.15 -7.06 9.51
C GLY A 359 10.13 -5.75 10.29
N ASP A 360 8.95 -5.30 10.74
CA ASP A 360 8.76 -4.11 11.56
C ASP A 360 8.77 -4.48 13.05
N LEU A 361 9.40 -3.64 13.86
CA LEU A 361 9.56 -3.85 15.30
C LEU A 361 8.61 -2.96 16.08
N GLY A 362 8.04 -3.52 17.14
CA GLY A 362 7.10 -2.81 17.99
C GLY A 362 7.06 -3.34 19.41
N VAL A 363 6.21 -2.71 20.21
CA VAL A 363 5.86 -3.12 21.58
C VAL A 363 4.35 -3.33 21.68
N LYS A 364 3.94 -4.13 22.67
CA LYS A 364 2.53 -4.35 23.00
C LYS A 364 2.22 -3.69 24.34
N HIS A 365 1.22 -2.83 24.38
CA HIS A 365 0.77 -2.15 25.59
C HIS A 365 -0.23 -3.01 26.39
N PRO A 366 -0.38 -2.80 27.72
CA PRO A 366 -1.29 -3.58 28.57
C PRO A 366 -2.75 -3.58 28.10
N ASP A 367 -3.14 -2.58 27.31
CA ASP A 367 -4.48 -2.40 26.78
C ASP A 367 -4.67 -3.02 25.38
N GLY A 368 -3.70 -3.83 24.92
CA GLY A 368 -3.73 -4.56 23.66
C GLY A 368 -3.22 -3.78 22.44
N TYR A 369 -2.83 -2.51 22.62
CA TYR A 369 -2.39 -1.65 21.52
C TYR A 369 -0.95 -1.99 21.16
N ILE A 370 -0.65 -2.12 19.87
CA ILE A 370 0.72 -2.14 19.40
C ILE A 370 1.20 -0.72 19.12
N GLN A 371 2.51 -0.52 19.30
CA GLN A 371 3.20 0.70 18.93
C GLN A 371 4.47 0.33 18.17
N LEU A 372 4.57 0.85 16.95
CA LEU A 372 5.75 0.74 16.11
C LEU A 372 6.91 1.47 16.77
N LYS A 373 8.08 0.83 16.76
CA LYS A 373 9.32 1.39 17.30
C LYS A 373 10.33 1.66 16.20
N ASP A 374 10.53 0.73 15.29
CA ASP A 374 11.45 0.91 14.17
C ASP A 374 11.24 -0.18 13.12
N ARG A 375 12.00 -0.14 12.03
CA ARG A 375 12.21 -1.33 11.21
C ARG A 375 13.40 -2.11 11.72
N SER A 376 13.33 -3.44 11.69
CA SER A 376 14.44 -4.31 12.09
C SER A 376 15.76 -4.00 11.39
N LYS A 377 15.68 -3.43 10.18
CA LYS A 377 16.83 -3.07 9.34
C LYS A 377 17.26 -1.61 9.45
N ASP A 378 16.42 -0.76 10.04
CA ASP A 378 16.69 0.67 10.24
C ASP A 378 17.18 0.94 11.67
N ILE A 379 17.16 -0.07 12.56
CA ILE A 379 17.85 0.00 13.87
C ILE A 379 19.31 0.37 13.65
N ILE A 380 19.71 1.47 14.29
CA ILE A 380 21.08 1.95 14.27
C ILE A 380 21.84 1.26 15.39
N ILE A 381 22.82 0.43 15.03
CA ILE A 381 23.77 -0.15 15.99
C ILE A 381 24.95 0.81 16.14
N SER A 382 25.08 1.41 17.31
CA SER A 382 26.16 2.34 17.66
C SER A 382 26.82 1.89 18.95
N GLY A 383 28.09 1.50 18.89
CA GLY A 383 28.85 1.06 20.08
C GLY A 383 28.33 -0.23 20.73
N GLY A 384 27.60 -1.06 19.98
CA GLY A 384 27.02 -2.32 20.47
C GLY A 384 25.59 -2.19 21.03
N GLU A 385 25.05 -0.98 21.10
CA GLU A 385 23.68 -0.72 21.54
C GLU A 385 22.75 -0.49 20.34
N ASN A 386 21.52 -0.98 20.43
CA ASN A 386 20.47 -0.75 19.43
C ASN A 386 19.77 0.57 19.72
N ILE A 387 19.80 1.50 18.76
CA ILE A 387 19.15 2.81 18.87
C ILE A 387 18.05 2.89 17.82
N SER A 388 16.83 3.21 18.26
CA SER A 388 15.72 3.47 17.35
C SER A 388 15.84 4.86 16.74
N SER A 389 15.84 4.92 15.41
CA SER A 389 15.82 6.16 14.63
C SER A 389 14.55 6.98 14.95
N VAL A 390 13.39 6.32 14.92
CA VAL A 390 12.07 6.90 15.18
C VAL A 390 11.96 7.48 16.61
N GLU A 391 12.55 6.84 17.62
CA GLU A 391 12.55 7.40 18.97
C GLU A 391 13.35 8.71 19.06
N VAL A 392 14.49 8.78 18.38
CA VAL A 392 15.31 9.99 18.32
C VAL A 392 14.61 11.09 17.50
N GLU A 393 14.02 10.73 16.35
CA GLU A 393 13.22 11.66 15.54
C GLU A 393 12.09 12.28 16.37
N ASN A 394 11.29 11.45 17.04
CA ASN A 394 10.18 11.92 17.88
C ASN A 394 10.64 12.85 19.01
N ALA A 395 11.79 12.58 19.62
CA ALA A 395 12.35 13.47 20.64
C ALA A 395 12.75 14.83 20.06
N VAL A 396 13.29 14.87 18.84
CA VAL A 396 13.68 16.10 18.14
C VAL A 396 12.45 16.88 17.68
N TYR A 397 11.39 16.19 17.22
CA TYR A 397 10.11 16.80 16.82
C TYR A 397 9.42 17.60 17.92
N LEU A 398 9.71 17.33 19.20
CA LEU A 398 9.14 18.11 20.31
C LEU A 398 9.70 19.54 20.38
N HIS A 399 10.78 19.85 19.66
CA HIS A 399 11.36 21.18 19.68
C HIS A 399 10.59 22.14 18.75
N PRO A 400 10.08 23.30 19.24
CA PRO A 400 9.20 24.18 18.45
C PRO A 400 9.79 24.75 17.15
N ALA A 401 11.12 24.74 17.02
CA ALA A 401 11.83 25.20 15.82
C ALA A 401 12.02 24.12 14.75
N VAL A 402 11.67 22.86 15.05
CA VAL A 402 11.81 21.73 14.14
C VAL A 402 10.48 21.52 13.42
N LEU A 403 10.49 21.66 12.09
CA LEU A 403 9.33 21.36 11.26
C LEU A 403 9.28 19.86 10.90
N GLU A 404 10.42 19.32 10.46
CA GLU A 404 10.64 17.91 10.15
C GLU A 404 12.04 17.50 10.62
N ALA A 405 12.19 16.23 10.99
CA ALA A 405 13.46 15.62 11.35
C ALA A 405 13.48 14.17 10.86
N SER A 406 14.63 13.75 10.31
CA SER A 406 14.91 12.33 10.07
C SER A 406 16.28 11.94 10.61
N VAL A 407 16.39 10.73 11.17
CA VAL A 407 17.60 10.20 11.79
C VAL A 407 18.09 9.01 10.98
N VAL A 408 19.32 9.09 10.49
CA VAL A 408 19.95 8.01 9.71
C VAL A 408 21.28 7.58 10.32
N ALA A 409 21.66 6.33 10.06
CA ALA A 409 22.99 5.82 10.40
C ALA A 409 24.04 6.37 9.42
N ARG A 410 25.17 6.84 9.95
CA ARG A 410 26.38 7.12 9.18
C ARG A 410 27.53 6.25 9.69
N PRO A 411 28.31 5.60 8.81
CA PRO A 411 29.46 4.80 9.22
C PRO A 411 30.46 5.59 10.06
N ASP A 412 30.99 4.95 11.10
CA ASP A 412 31.95 5.53 12.05
C ASP A 412 33.05 4.53 12.42
N ASP A 413 34.30 4.96 12.35
CA ASP A 413 35.47 4.10 12.58
C ASP A 413 35.60 3.61 14.03
N ARG A 414 34.94 4.28 15.00
CA ARG A 414 35.03 3.95 16.43
C ARG A 414 33.80 3.22 16.94
N TRP A 415 32.61 3.57 16.45
CA TRP A 415 31.34 3.08 16.98
C TRP A 415 30.57 2.17 16.01
N GLY A 416 31.12 1.92 14.82
CA GLY A 416 30.44 1.24 13.72
C GLY A 416 29.53 2.20 12.96
N ASN A 417 28.56 2.80 13.65
CA ASN A 417 27.74 3.90 13.14
C ASN A 417 27.61 5.02 14.19
N HIS A 418 27.44 6.27 13.74
CA HIS A 418 26.91 7.37 14.55
C HIS A 418 25.63 7.93 13.92
N LEU A 419 24.79 8.61 14.71
CA LEU A 419 23.53 9.17 14.24
C LEU A 419 23.75 10.50 13.53
N VAL A 420 23.05 10.71 12.41
CA VAL A 420 23.01 11.99 11.69
C VAL A 420 21.55 12.44 11.58
N LEU A 421 21.31 13.69 11.95
CA LEU A 421 20.03 14.37 11.78
C LEU A 421 20.01 15.07 10.42
N SER A 422 18.92 14.87 9.67
CA SER A 422 18.62 15.59 8.43
C SER A 422 17.36 16.43 8.55
#